data_AF-A0A1C2ARP7-F1
#
_entry.id   AF-A0A1C2ARP7-F1
#
_cell.length_a   1.000
_cell.length_b   1.000
_cell.length_c   1.000
_cell.angle_alpha   90.00
_cell.angle_beta   90.00
_cell.angle_gamma   90.00
#
_symmetry.space_group_name_H-M   'P 1'
#
loop_
_entity.id
_entity.type
_entity.pdbx_description
1 polymer ?
#
loop_
_entity_poly.entity_id
_entity_poly.type
_entity_poly.pdbx_seq_one_letter_code
_entity_poly.pdbx_strand_id
1 'polypeptide(L)'
;NYNLPYRCNFRPITSKPILPNITTNTLNIDDMLKNDSLKGLEEKFKTDLELKKKISNNNKIKETYYDRLNHEIKIITEMNYSGYFLIVSDYIKWAKDNNIPVGPGRGSGAGSLVAWCLSITDVDPIKFNLIFERFLNPDRISMPDFDIDFCEEKRDQVFKYLTNKYKDSVAHIITFGKLKARMVIRDVGRVLGLPYGFIDSICKMIPFDPSRPLTLQESINVEPRLQKLINEDKRVSRLIELSLRLEGLNRNVATHAAGVVIADKKLTETVPLYKDSTADLLLPSTQFDMYSAENAGLVKFDFLGLKTLTVIN
;
A
#
# COMPACT_ATOMS: atom_id res chain seq x y z
N ASN A 1 -32.07 27.97 0.41
CA ASN A 1 -32.36 28.08 -1.03
C ASN A 1 -32.96 26.74 -1.48
N TYR A 2 -34.29 26.60 -1.48
CA TYR A 2 -34.98 25.30 -1.63
C TYR A 2 -34.62 24.57 -2.94
N ASN A 3 -34.40 25.32 -4.02
CA ASN A 3 -34.10 24.75 -5.34
C ASN A 3 -32.64 24.32 -5.54
N LEU A 4 -31.77 24.46 -4.53
CA LEU A 4 -30.34 24.13 -4.66
C LEU A 4 -30.06 22.64 -5.01
N PRO A 5 -30.72 21.63 -4.39
CA PRO A 5 -30.46 20.22 -4.72
C PRO A 5 -30.75 19.90 -6.19
N TYR A 6 -31.82 20.47 -6.76
CA TYR A 6 -32.19 20.27 -8.18
C TYR A 6 -31.23 20.95 -9.17
N ARG A 7 -30.26 21.74 -8.70
CA ARG A 7 -29.22 22.37 -9.53
C ARG A 7 -27.88 21.62 -9.47
N CYS A 8 -27.74 20.63 -8.58
CA CYS A 8 -26.51 19.87 -8.42
C CYS A 8 -26.59 18.55 -9.21
N ASN A 9 -26.00 18.55 -10.42
CA ASN A 9 -25.93 17.38 -11.31
C ASN A 9 -24.79 16.41 -10.97
N PHE A 10 -23.77 16.85 -10.22
CA PHE A 10 -22.52 16.12 -10.03
C PHE A 10 -22.62 14.95 -9.02
N ARG A 11 -22.03 13.81 -9.37
CA ARG A 11 -21.77 12.66 -8.49
C ARG A 11 -20.38 12.08 -8.81
N PRO A 12 -19.53 11.76 -7.81
CA PRO A 12 -18.30 11.00 -8.05
C PRO A 12 -18.58 9.61 -8.63
N ILE A 13 -17.79 9.21 -9.62
CA ILE A 13 -17.87 7.89 -10.28
C ILE A 13 -16.59 7.12 -9.95
N THR A 14 -16.70 5.82 -9.73
CA THR A 14 -15.53 4.94 -9.55
C THR A 14 -14.75 4.81 -10.87
N SER A 15 -13.44 5.00 -10.82
CA SER A 15 -12.56 4.79 -11.98
C SER A 15 -11.97 3.38 -11.98
N LYS A 16 -11.62 2.90 -13.18
CA LYS A 16 -10.61 1.82 -13.31
C LYS A 16 -9.23 2.36 -12.90
N PRO A 17 -8.26 1.49 -12.54
CA PRO A 17 -6.88 1.90 -12.30
C PRO A 17 -6.32 2.76 -13.44
N ILE A 18 -5.84 3.95 -13.11
CA ILE A 18 -5.18 4.90 -14.01
C ILE A 18 -3.69 4.78 -13.75
N LEU A 19 -2.99 4.08 -14.64
CA LEU A 19 -1.54 3.92 -14.52
C LEU A 19 -0.79 5.16 -15.01
N PRO A 20 0.32 5.55 -14.36
CA PRO A 20 1.12 6.66 -14.83
C PRO A 20 1.78 6.38 -16.17
N ASN A 21 1.64 7.30 -17.12
CA ASN A 21 2.19 7.17 -18.46
C ASN A 21 3.65 7.67 -18.46
N ILE A 22 4.60 6.74 -18.38
CA ILE A 22 6.03 7.05 -18.20
C ILE A 22 6.68 7.62 -19.49
N THR A 23 5.99 7.55 -20.63
CA THR A 23 6.60 7.75 -21.94
C THR A 23 6.75 9.21 -22.36
N THR A 24 7.97 9.61 -22.66
CA THR A 24 8.27 10.81 -23.45
C THR A 24 8.05 10.54 -24.95
N ASN A 25 6.80 10.63 -25.39
CA ASN A 25 6.36 10.90 -26.77
C ASN A 25 6.74 9.99 -27.98
N THR A 26 7.50 8.89 -27.86
CA THR A 26 7.87 8.09 -29.07
C THR A 26 7.82 6.56 -29.01
N LEU A 27 7.69 5.94 -27.83
CA LEU A 27 7.71 4.48 -27.67
C LEU A 27 6.46 3.99 -26.94
N ASN A 28 5.94 2.84 -27.37
CA ASN A 28 4.84 2.15 -26.70
C ASN A 28 5.34 1.50 -25.39
N ILE A 29 4.58 1.64 -24.30
CA ILE A 29 4.88 1.05 -22.98
C ILE A 29 5.01 -0.47 -23.07
N ASP A 30 4.18 -1.15 -23.87
CA ASP A 30 4.25 -2.60 -24.03
C ASP A 30 5.54 -3.06 -24.71
N ASP A 31 5.98 -2.33 -25.74
CA ASP A 31 7.24 -2.59 -26.41
C ASP A 31 8.44 -2.29 -25.50
N MET A 32 8.35 -1.26 -24.65
CA MET A 32 9.37 -1.00 -23.62
C MET A 32 9.45 -2.16 -22.60
N LEU A 33 8.31 -2.59 -22.04
CA LEU A 33 8.23 -3.72 -21.12
C LEU A 33 8.87 -4.97 -21.75
N LYS A 34 8.47 -5.30 -22.98
CA LYS A 34 8.99 -6.46 -23.71
C LYS A 34 10.49 -6.39 -23.93
N ASN A 35 10.99 -5.27 -24.43
CA ASN A 35 12.41 -5.08 -24.73
C ASN A 35 13.28 -5.13 -23.47
N ASP A 36 12.86 -4.48 -22.38
CA ASP A 36 13.64 -4.44 -21.15
C ASP A 36 13.58 -5.77 -20.38
N SER A 37 12.46 -6.50 -20.47
CA SER A 37 12.36 -7.85 -19.89
C SER A 37 13.20 -8.87 -20.67
N LEU A 38 13.30 -8.75 -21.99
CA LEU A 38 14.19 -9.58 -22.82
C LEU A 38 15.67 -9.30 -22.53
N LYS A 39 16.08 -8.02 -22.43
CA LYS A 39 17.44 -7.65 -22.02
C LYS A 39 17.77 -8.19 -20.63
N GLY A 40 16.86 -8.00 -19.67
CA GLY A 40 16.99 -8.50 -18.31
C GLY A 40 17.18 -10.02 -18.27
N LEU A 41 16.41 -10.79 -19.06
CA LEU A 41 16.58 -12.24 -19.16
C LEU A 41 17.98 -12.64 -19.66
N GLU A 42 18.49 -11.98 -20.72
CA GLU A 42 19.85 -12.23 -21.23
C GLU A 42 20.94 -11.83 -20.22
N GLU A 43 20.71 -10.82 -19.39
CA GLU A 43 21.61 -10.43 -18.29
C GLU A 43 21.61 -11.49 -17.17
N LYS A 44 20.44 -12.00 -16.77
CA LYS A 44 20.34 -13.12 -15.80
C LYS A 44 21.05 -14.37 -16.32
N PHE A 45 20.89 -14.73 -17.59
CA PHE A 45 21.61 -15.86 -18.20
C PHE A 45 23.14 -15.70 -18.21
N LYS A 46 23.66 -14.47 -18.21
CA LYS A 46 25.10 -14.19 -18.16
C LYS A 46 25.65 -14.17 -16.73
N THR A 47 24.85 -13.70 -15.77
CA THR A 47 25.25 -13.43 -14.39
C THR A 47 25.01 -14.61 -13.43
N ASP A 48 23.92 -15.36 -13.58
CA ASP A 48 23.68 -16.58 -12.79
C ASP A 48 24.53 -17.75 -13.34
N LEU A 49 25.58 -18.10 -12.58
CA LEU A 49 26.53 -19.16 -12.93
C LEU A 49 25.90 -20.57 -12.93
N GLU A 50 24.84 -20.82 -12.15
CA GLU A 50 24.14 -22.11 -12.18
C GLU A 50 23.26 -22.21 -13.41
N LEU A 51 22.49 -21.16 -13.69
CA LEU A 51 21.60 -21.09 -14.85
C LEU A 51 22.38 -21.14 -16.16
N LYS A 52 23.52 -20.43 -16.24
CA LYS A 52 24.45 -20.48 -17.37
C LYS A 52 24.95 -21.89 -17.66
N LYS A 53 25.36 -22.65 -16.63
CA LYS A 53 25.76 -24.06 -16.75
C LYS A 53 24.61 -24.99 -17.15
N LYS A 54 23.41 -24.74 -16.64
CA LYS A 54 22.20 -25.50 -17.03
C LYS A 54 21.87 -25.29 -18.50
N ILE A 55 21.89 -24.05 -18.96
CA ILE A 55 21.61 -23.68 -20.37
C ILE A 55 22.67 -24.24 -21.32
N SER A 56 23.96 -24.16 -20.99
CA SER A 56 25.03 -24.74 -21.83
C SER A 56 24.89 -26.25 -22.01
N ASN A 57 24.26 -26.93 -21.04
CA ASN A 57 24.05 -28.38 -21.08
C ASN A 57 22.71 -28.77 -21.73
N ASN A 58 21.74 -27.85 -21.83
CA ASN A 58 20.41 -28.13 -22.38
C ASN A 58 19.68 -26.84 -22.86
N ASN A 59 19.64 -26.63 -24.17
CA ASN A 59 18.94 -25.49 -24.79
C ASN A 59 17.43 -25.43 -24.46
N LYS A 60 16.76 -26.55 -24.15
CA LYS A 60 15.34 -26.55 -23.76
C LYS A 60 15.07 -25.76 -22.49
N ILE A 61 16.08 -25.61 -21.63
CA ILE A 61 15.98 -24.75 -20.45
C ILE A 61 15.88 -23.29 -20.90
N LYS A 62 16.63 -22.85 -21.92
CA LYS A 62 16.52 -21.49 -22.45
C LYS A 62 15.14 -21.24 -23.07
N GLU A 63 14.62 -22.19 -23.84
CA GLU A 63 13.27 -22.16 -24.43
C GLU A 63 12.20 -21.98 -23.35
N THR A 64 12.25 -22.78 -22.27
CA THR A 64 11.29 -22.71 -21.15
C THR A 64 11.17 -21.31 -20.53
N TYR A 65 12.29 -20.57 -20.43
CA TYR A 65 12.28 -19.21 -19.89
C TYR A 65 11.70 -18.20 -20.88
N TYR A 66 11.98 -18.31 -22.18
CA TYR A 66 11.35 -17.44 -23.18
C TYR A 66 9.85 -17.70 -23.30
N ASP A 67 9.41 -18.97 -23.27
CA ASP A 67 7.99 -19.32 -23.35
C ASP A 67 7.21 -18.73 -22.18
N ARG A 68 7.73 -18.90 -20.94
CA ARG A 68 7.16 -18.28 -19.74
C ARG A 68 7.20 -16.75 -19.83
N LEU A 69 8.29 -16.15 -20.31
CA LEU A 69 8.43 -14.71 -20.43
C LEU A 69 7.41 -14.12 -21.43
N ASN A 70 7.25 -14.75 -22.59
CA ASN A 70 6.29 -14.32 -23.61
C ASN A 70 4.83 -14.46 -23.13
N HIS A 71 4.51 -15.54 -22.40
CA HIS A 71 3.20 -15.73 -21.77
C HIS A 71 2.90 -14.65 -20.72
N GLU A 72 3.84 -14.36 -19.82
CA GLU A 72 3.67 -13.29 -18.82
C GLU A 72 3.53 -11.91 -19.46
N ILE A 73 4.42 -11.54 -20.41
CA ILE A 73 4.34 -10.26 -21.13
C ILE A 73 2.98 -10.10 -21.80
N LYS A 74 2.49 -11.14 -22.48
CA LYS A 74 1.19 -11.13 -23.14
C LYS A 74 0.06 -10.79 -22.15
N ILE A 75 0.01 -11.47 -21.00
CA ILE A 75 -1.01 -11.22 -19.97
C ILE A 75 -0.89 -9.81 -19.39
N ILE A 76 0.33 -9.34 -19.10
CA ILE A 76 0.56 -7.99 -18.55
C ILE A 76 0.09 -6.91 -19.53
N THR A 77 0.36 -7.06 -20.83
CA THR A 77 -0.13 -6.17 -21.89
C THR A 77 -1.64 -6.26 -22.06
N GLU A 78 -2.24 -7.45 -22.12
CA GLU A 78 -3.70 -7.64 -22.27
C GLU A 78 -4.48 -7.05 -21.09
N MET A 79 -3.93 -7.11 -19.87
CA MET A 79 -4.49 -6.49 -18.67
C MET A 79 -4.07 -5.02 -18.48
N ASN A 80 -3.29 -4.46 -19.41
CA ASN A 80 -2.77 -3.09 -19.39
C ASN A 80 -2.01 -2.73 -18.09
N TYR A 81 -1.12 -3.60 -17.61
CA TYR A 81 -0.26 -3.37 -16.43
C TYR A 81 1.21 -3.06 -16.76
N SER A 82 1.58 -2.94 -18.03
CA SER A 82 2.96 -2.69 -18.47
C SER A 82 3.60 -1.46 -17.82
N GLY A 83 2.83 -0.37 -17.65
CA GLY A 83 3.29 0.84 -16.95
C GLY A 83 3.58 0.61 -15.47
N TYR A 84 2.77 -0.23 -14.79
CA TYR A 84 3.00 -0.57 -13.37
C TYR A 84 4.35 -1.23 -13.17
N PHE A 85 4.65 -2.28 -13.94
CA PHE A 85 5.92 -3.01 -13.87
C PHE A 85 7.12 -2.10 -14.15
N LEU A 86 7.02 -1.21 -15.14
CA LEU A 86 8.11 -0.29 -15.49
C LEU A 86 8.36 0.77 -14.39
N ILE A 87 7.33 1.32 -13.74
CA ILE A 87 7.50 2.24 -12.59
C ILE A 87 8.17 1.51 -11.43
N VAL A 88 7.71 0.29 -11.12
CA VAL A 88 8.26 -0.52 -10.03
C VAL A 88 9.73 -0.89 -10.29
N SER A 89 10.03 -1.34 -11.50
CA SER A 89 11.41 -1.57 -11.96
C SER A 89 12.28 -0.33 -11.81
N ASP A 90 11.76 0.85 -12.16
CA ASP A 90 12.52 2.09 -12.21
C ASP A 90 13.04 2.54 -10.84
N TYR A 91 12.16 2.65 -9.84
CA TYR A 91 12.59 3.08 -8.51
C TYR A 91 13.38 2.00 -7.75
N ILE A 92 13.16 0.70 -8.05
CA ILE A 92 13.97 -0.38 -7.48
C ILE A 92 15.39 -0.36 -8.04
N LYS A 93 15.55 -0.21 -9.37
CA LYS A 93 16.88 -0.08 -9.99
C LYS A 93 17.60 1.15 -9.45
N TRP A 94 16.93 2.31 -9.43
CA TRP A 94 17.50 3.53 -8.85
C TRP A 94 17.93 3.34 -7.39
N ALA A 95 17.12 2.66 -6.57
CA ALA A 95 17.47 2.37 -5.18
C ALA A 95 18.72 1.46 -5.08
N LYS A 96 18.78 0.37 -5.86
CA LYS A 96 19.93 -0.54 -5.93
C LYS A 96 21.20 0.21 -6.38
N ASP A 97 21.11 1.04 -7.42
CA ASP A 97 22.23 1.84 -7.95
C ASP A 97 22.75 2.90 -6.95
N ASN A 98 21.89 3.38 -6.04
CA ASN A 98 22.24 4.36 -5.00
C ASN A 98 22.58 3.71 -3.64
N ASN A 99 22.88 2.40 -3.60
CA ASN A 99 23.20 1.65 -2.39
C ASN A 99 22.11 1.74 -1.30
N ILE A 100 20.84 1.70 -1.72
CA ILE A 100 19.66 1.57 -0.85
C ILE A 100 19.24 0.09 -0.86
N PRO A 101 19.34 -0.64 0.26
CA PRO A 101 18.87 -2.02 0.33
C PRO A 101 17.38 -2.13 0.01
N VAL A 102 17.07 -2.97 -0.97
CA VAL A 102 15.71 -3.38 -1.35
C VAL A 102 15.58 -4.87 -1.00
N GLY A 103 14.43 -5.27 -0.46
CA GLY A 103 14.14 -6.68 -0.20
C GLY A 103 14.04 -7.49 -1.51
N PRO A 104 14.21 -8.83 -1.45
CA PRO A 104 14.23 -9.70 -2.64
C PRO A 104 12.88 -9.82 -3.39
N GLY A 105 11.87 -9.04 -2.96
CA GLY A 105 10.46 -9.21 -3.30
C GLY A 105 9.77 -10.23 -2.40
N ARG A 106 8.46 -10.08 -2.24
CA ARG A 106 7.64 -11.00 -1.44
C ARG A 106 6.24 -11.15 -2.04
N GLY A 107 5.28 -11.55 -1.20
CA GLY A 107 3.91 -11.77 -1.63
C GLY A 107 3.83 -12.75 -2.80
N SER A 108 2.91 -12.49 -3.73
CA SER A 108 2.83 -13.26 -4.98
C SER A 108 3.75 -12.72 -6.08
N GLY A 109 4.26 -11.49 -6.00
CA GLY A 109 5.11 -10.85 -7.02
C GLY A 109 6.37 -11.63 -7.38
N ALA A 110 6.93 -12.38 -6.42
CA ALA A 110 8.04 -13.31 -6.65
C ALA A 110 7.74 -14.44 -7.67
N GLY A 111 6.48 -14.69 -8.02
CA GLY A 111 6.07 -15.67 -9.03
C GLY A 111 6.18 -15.20 -10.49
N SER A 112 6.49 -13.92 -10.74
CA SER A 112 6.63 -13.37 -12.08
C SER A 112 8.09 -13.40 -12.56
N LEU A 113 8.30 -14.05 -13.71
CA LEU A 113 9.56 -14.02 -14.44
C LEU A 113 9.84 -12.63 -15.01
N VAL A 114 8.82 -11.90 -15.45
CA VAL A 114 8.95 -10.50 -15.88
C VAL A 114 9.50 -9.64 -14.74
N ALA A 115 8.98 -9.80 -13.52
CA ALA A 115 9.48 -9.08 -12.35
C ALA A 115 10.96 -9.40 -12.04
N TRP A 116 11.35 -10.66 -12.16
CA TRP A 116 12.75 -11.07 -11.98
C TRP A 116 13.68 -10.51 -13.06
N CYS A 117 13.27 -10.56 -14.33
CA CYS A 117 14.01 -9.97 -15.46
C CYS A 117 14.18 -8.45 -15.29
N LEU A 118 13.14 -7.75 -14.86
CA LEU A 118 13.19 -6.32 -14.54
C LEU A 118 13.93 -6.01 -13.22
N SER A 119 14.43 -7.02 -12.51
CA SER A 119 15.12 -6.90 -11.21
C SER A 119 14.29 -6.26 -10.09
N ILE A 120 12.96 -6.32 -10.23
CA ILE A 120 11.97 -6.04 -9.19
C ILE A 120 12.09 -7.08 -8.07
N THR A 121 12.27 -8.34 -8.45
CA THR A 121 12.51 -9.46 -7.55
C THR A 121 13.87 -10.09 -7.83
N ASP A 122 14.48 -10.67 -6.80
CA ASP A 122 15.79 -11.32 -6.91
C ASP A 122 15.69 -12.87 -6.84
N VAL A 123 14.46 -13.39 -6.86
CA VAL A 123 14.13 -14.83 -6.84
C VAL A 123 13.75 -15.32 -8.23
N ASP A 124 14.42 -16.36 -8.72
CA ASP A 124 14.08 -17.04 -9.97
C ASP A 124 12.81 -17.91 -9.80
N PRO A 125 11.68 -17.55 -10.44
CA PRO A 125 10.42 -18.27 -10.24
C PRO A 125 10.41 -19.66 -10.88
N ILE A 126 11.20 -19.92 -11.93
CA ILE A 126 11.25 -21.23 -12.57
C ILE A 126 12.07 -22.20 -11.70
N LYS A 127 13.20 -21.75 -11.14
CA LYS A 127 14.02 -22.54 -10.22
C LYS A 127 13.26 -22.99 -8.97
N PHE A 128 12.37 -22.15 -8.44
CA PHE A 128 11.55 -22.46 -7.25
C PHE A 128 10.10 -22.86 -7.57
N ASN A 129 9.78 -23.11 -8.85
CA ASN A 129 8.48 -23.58 -9.33
C ASN A 129 7.29 -22.69 -8.89
N LEU A 130 7.51 -21.37 -8.90
CA LEU A 130 6.55 -20.34 -8.52
C LEU A 130 5.58 -20.00 -9.67
N ILE A 131 4.33 -19.73 -9.30
CA ILE A 131 3.20 -19.63 -10.24
C ILE A 131 2.88 -18.15 -10.48
N PHE A 132 2.87 -17.72 -11.75
CA PHE A 132 2.58 -16.34 -12.14
C PHE A 132 1.11 -15.99 -11.95
N GLU A 133 0.21 -16.94 -12.22
CA GLU A 133 -1.24 -16.80 -12.12
C GLU A 133 -1.71 -16.59 -10.66
N ARG A 134 -0.84 -16.82 -9.67
CA ARG A 134 -1.07 -16.43 -8.27
C ARG A 134 -0.82 -14.93 -8.03
N PHE A 135 -0.01 -14.29 -8.86
CA PHE A 135 0.24 -12.85 -8.85
C PHE A 135 -0.77 -12.10 -9.70
N LEU A 136 -0.89 -12.47 -10.96
CA LEU A 136 -1.75 -11.80 -11.94
C LEU A 136 -2.55 -12.85 -12.71
N ASN A 137 -3.87 -12.83 -12.55
CA ASN A 137 -4.78 -13.80 -13.16
C ASN A 137 -5.72 -13.09 -14.15
N PRO A 138 -5.73 -13.44 -15.45
CA PRO A 138 -6.65 -12.88 -16.45
C PRO A 138 -8.13 -12.96 -16.05
N ASP A 139 -8.54 -14.06 -15.41
CA ASP A 139 -9.94 -14.31 -15.01
C ASP A 139 -10.36 -13.49 -13.77
N ARG A 140 -9.40 -12.82 -13.10
CA ARG A 140 -9.66 -12.01 -11.91
C ARG A 140 -8.95 -10.66 -12.03
N ILE A 141 -9.69 -9.64 -12.44
CA ILE A 141 -9.26 -8.25 -12.44
C ILE A 141 -9.09 -7.76 -10.99
N SER A 142 -7.91 -8.03 -10.41
CA SER A 142 -7.39 -7.41 -9.19
C SER A 142 -6.10 -6.66 -9.52
N MET A 143 -5.86 -5.56 -8.82
CA MET A 143 -4.62 -4.80 -8.94
C MET A 143 -3.43 -5.66 -8.45
N PRO A 144 -2.34 -5.79 -9.22
CA PRO A 144 -1.11 -6.42 -8.73
C PRO A 144 -0.48 -5.57 -7.63
N ASP A 145 0.08 -6.21 -6.60
CA ASP A 145 0.85 -5.54 -5.55
C ASP A 145 2.20 -6.25 -5.37
N PHE A 146 3.30 -5.56 -5.67
CA PHE A 146 4.67 -6.08 -5.50
C PHE A 146 5.21 -5.96 -4.08
N ASP A 147 4.56 -5.17 -3.23
CA ASP A 147 4.71 -5.31 -1.78
C ASP A 147 6.18 -5.12 -1.29
N ILE A 148 6.81 -3.98 -1.66
CA ILE A 148 8.28 -3.84 -1.68
C ILE A 148 8.85 -3.30 -0.36
N ASP A 149 9.89 -3.98 0.11
CA ASP A 149 10.63 -3.62 1.32
C ASP A 149 11.87 -2.77 1.01
N PHE A 150 12.05 -1.70 1.78
CA PHE A 150 13.21 -0.81 1.76
C PHE A 150 13.83 -0.72 3.16
N CYS A 151 15.12 -0.40 3.22
CA CYS A 151 15.76 0.05 4.46
C CYS A 151 15.06 1.30 5.02
N GLU A 152 14.66 1.25 6.30
CA GLU A 152 13.89 2.31 6.98
C GLU A 152 14.58 3.68 6.91
N GLU A 153 15.91 3.72 7.11
CA GLU A 153 16.71 4.94 7.17
C GLU A 153 16.93 5.63 5.81
N LYS A 154 16.88 4.87 4.71
CA LYS A 154 17.18 5.36 3.36
C LYS A 154 15.93 5.56 2.49
N ARG A 155 14.75 5.15 2.97
CA ARG A 155 13.47 5.20 2.23
C ARG A 155 13.09 6.60 1.75
N ASP A 156 13.34 7.64 2.54
CA ASP A 156 13.01 9.02 2.16
C ASP A 156 13.79 9.52 0.93
N GLN A 157 14.95 8.90 0.63
CA GLN A 157 15.70 9.19 -0.59
C GLN A 157 14.95 8.68 -1.83
N VAL A 158 14.28 7.52 -1.73
CA VAL A 158 13.41 6.98 -2.79
C VAL A 158 12.19 7.88 -3.00
N PHE A 159 11.60 8.41 -1.93
CA PHE A 159 10.54 9.42 -2.06
C PHE A 159 11.02 10.71 -2.71
N LYS A 160 12.23 11.17 -2.40
CA LYS A 160 12.83 12.35 -3.04
C LYS A 160 13.08 12.11 -4.53
N TYR A 161 13.54 10.91 -4.92
CA TYR A 161 13.65 10.49 -6.31
C TYR A 161 12.29 10.52 -7.03
N LEU A 162 11.27 9.86 -6.46
CA LEU A 162 9.92 9.81 -7.03
C LEU A 162 9.31 11.21 -7.15
N THR A 163 9.48 12.07 -6.15
CA THR A 163 9.00 13.47 -6.17
C THR A 163 9.63 14.29 -7.29
N ASN A 164 10.93 14.08 -7.54
CA ASN A 164 11.66 14.78 -8.61
C ASN A 164 11.28 14.27 -10.00
N LYS A 165 11.08 12.96 -10.15
CA LYS A 165 10.78 12.31 -11.45
C LYS A 165 9.32 12.45 -11.85
N TYR A 166 8.40 12.23 -10.91
CA TYR A 166 6.94 12.27 -11.10
C TYR A 166 6.37 13.51 -10.41
N LYS A 167 6.81 14.69 -10.87
CA LYS A 167 6.50 15.98 -10.23
C LYS A 167 4.98 16.23 -10.17
N ASP A 168 4.51 16.64 -9.00
CA ASP A 168 3.09 16.84 -8.63
C ASP A 168 2.18 15.60 -8.78
N SER A 169 2.74 14.42 -9.07
CA SER A 169 2.03 13.16 -9.32
C SER A 169 2.17 12.12 -8.19
N VAL A 170 2.91 12.43 -7.12
CA VAL A 170 3.16 11.52 -5.98
C VAL A 170 2.58 12.08 -4.69
N ALA A 171 1.92 11.23 -3.90
CA ALA A 171 1.45 11.54 -2.55
C ALA A 171 1.39 10.28 -1.69
N HIS A 172 1.43 10.44 -0.37
CA HIS A 172 1.05 9.36 0.55
C HIS A 172 -0.47 9.15 0.56
N ILE A 173 -0.92 7.99 1.06
CA ILE A 173 -2.33 7.75 1.37
C ILE A 173 -2.62 8.25 2.79
N ILE A 174 -3.74 8.95 3.01
CA ILE A 174 -4.18 9.33 4.36
C ILE A 174 -4.81 8.16 5.12
N THR A 175 -4.67 8.20 6.44
CA THR A 175 -5.35 7.32 7.38
C THR A 175 -6.11 8.14 8.40
N PHE A 176 -7.27 7.63 8.81
CA PHE A 176 -8.10 8.26 9.84
C PHE A 176 -8.06 7.42 11.11
N GLY A 177 -7.46 7.98 12.17
CA GLY A 177 -7.48 7.38 13.50
C GLY A 177 -8.91 7.40 14.05
N LYS A 178 -9.55 6.24 14.19
CA LYS A 178 -10.92 6.13 14.75
C LYS A 178 -10.92 6.05 16.27
N LEU A 179 -11.95 6.60 16.89
CA LEU A 179 -12.26 6.43 18.31
C LEU A 179 -12.65 4.97 18.62
N LYS A 180 -11.67 4.13 18.96
CA LYS A 180 -11.88 2.76 19.48
C LYS A 180 -12.30 2.79 20.96
N ALA A 181 -13.05 1.80 21.45
CA ALA A 181 -13.54 1.63 22.84
C ALA A 181 -12.67 2.27 23.95
N ARG A 182 -11.40 1.86 24.09
CA ARG A 182 -10.48 2.41 25.11
C ARG A 182 -10.11 3.88 24.91
N MET A 183 -10.03 4.37 23.67
CA MET A 183 -9.76 5.79 23.38
C MET A 183 -10.98 6.67 23.63
N VAL A 184 -12.18 6.23 23.22
CA VAL A 184 -13.39 7.02 23.42
C VAL A 184 -13.72 7.22 24.90
N ILE A 185 -13.57 6.17 25.74
CA ILE A 185 -13.70 6.30 27.19
C ILE A 185 -12.69 7.31 27.76
N ARG A 186 -11.44 7.33 27.26
CA ARG A 186 -10.42 8.27 27.74
C ARG A 186 -10.69 9.72 27.40
N ASP A 187 -11.13 9.99 26.17
CA ASP A 187 -11.39 11.36 25.73
C ASP A 187 -12.72 11.88 26.29
N VAL A 188 -13.80 11.09 26.29
CA VAL A 188 -15.08 11.47 26.93
C VAL A 188 -14.92 11.64 28.44
N GLY A 189 -14.20 10.74 29.11
CA GLY A 189 -13.95 10.85 30.56
C GLY A 189 -13.20 12.12 30.95
N ARG A 190 -12.24 12.55 30.11
CA ARG A 190 -11.51 13.82 30.31
C ARG A 190 -12.44 15.03 30.15
N VAL A 191 -13.31 15.03 29.14
CA VAL A 191 -14.29 16.10 28.91
C VAL A 191 -15.32 16.17 30.05
N LEU A 192 -15.70 15.03 30.65
CA LEU A 192 -16.56 14.96 31.83
C LEU A 192 -15.84 15.33 33.15
N GLY A 193 -14.56 15.71 33.12
CA GLY A 193 -13.80 16.10 34.30
C GLY A 193 -13.47 14.94 35.26
N LEU A 194 -13.53 13.68 34.79
CA LEU A 194 -13.24 12.52 35.63
C LEU A 194 -11.72 12.37 35.87
N PRO A 195 -11.27 11.94 37.07
CA PRO A 195 -9.85 11.74 37.35
C PRO A 195 -9.22 10.69 36.43
N TYR A 196 -8.00 10.94 35.93
CA TYR A 196 -7.32 10.04 34.99
C TYR A 196 -7.21 8.59 35.50
N GLY A 197 -6.86 8.38 36.77
CA GLY A 197 -6.77 7.04 37.35
C GLY A 197 -8.11 6.29 37.42
N PHE A 198 -9.23 7.01 37.54
CA PHE A 198 -10.58 6.44 37.50
C PHE A 198 -10.97 6.06 36.05
N ILE A 199 -10.66 6.93 35.09
CA ILE A 199 -10.85 6.64 33.66
C ILE A 199 -10.03 5.40 33.26
N ASP A 200 -8.75 5.35 33.64
CA ASP A 200 -7.87 4.26 33.24
C ASP A 200 -8.23 2.91 33.89
N SER A 201 -8.80 2.91 35.11
CA SER A 201 -9.33 1.69 35.71
C SER A 201 -10.50 1.11 34.91
N ILE A 202 -11.38 1.95 34.37
CA ILE A 202 -12.47 1.54 33.45
C ILE A 202 -11.88 1.05 32.12
N CYS A 203 -10.90 1.75 31.55
CA CYS A 203 -10.25 1.32 30.30
C CYS A 203 -9.53 -0.04 30.41
N LYS A 204 -9.02 -0.39 31.59
CA LYS A 204 -8.41 -1.69 31.88
C LYS A 204 -9.43 -2.83 31.94
N MET A 205 -10.71 -2.55 32.21
CA MET A 205 -11.79 -3.55 32.15
C MET A 205 -12.18 -3.90 30.71
N ILE A 206 -11.97 -3.00 29.74
CA ILE A 206 -12.22 -3.29 28.32
C ILE A 206 -11.21 -4.36 27.84
N PRO A 207 -11.66 -5.53 27.33
CA PRO A 207 -10.75 -6.56 26.80
C PRO A 207 -9.87 -6.02 25.67
N PHE A 208 -8.67 -6.60 25.52
CA PHE A 208 -7.75 -6.21 24.45
C PHE A 208 -7.20 -7.44 23.75
N ASP A 209 -7.81 -7.73 22.61
CA ASP A 209 -7.32 -8.68 21.62
C ASP A 209 -6.92 -7.89 20.37
N PRO A 210 -5.63 -7.82 20.00
CA PRO A 210 -5.18 -7.16 18.77
C PRO A 210 -5.72 -7.81 17.49
N SER A 211 -5.98 -9.11 17.52
CA SER A 211 -6.48 -9.90 16.37
C SER A 211 -7.99 -9.74 16.18
N ARG A 212 -8.74 -9.59 17.28
CA ARG A 212 -10.18 -9.37 17.29
C ARG A 212 -10.58 -8.24 18.24
N PRO A 213 -10.35 -6.96 17.86
CA PRO A 213 -10.73 -5.83 18.69
C PRO A 213 -12.26 -5.75 18.82
N LEU A 214 -12.76 -5.89 20.04
CA LEU A 214 -14.18 -5.73 20.37
C LEU A 214 -14.61 -4.27 20.30
N THR A 215 -15.86 -4.04 19.90
CA THR A 215 -16.55 -2.75 20.12
C THR A 215 -16.78 -2.50 21.61
N LEU A 216 -17.12 -1.27 21.97
CA LEU A 216 -17.47 -0.92 23.34
C LEU A 216 -18.71 -1.70 23.82
N GLN A 217 -19.72 -1.87 22.96
CA GLN A 217 -20.93 -2.62 23.33
C GLN A 217 -20.64 -4.10 23.58
N GLU A 218 -19.85 -4.75 22.71
CA GLU A 218 -19.40 -6.13 22.95
C GLU A 218 -18.57 -6.24 24.23
N SER A 219 -17.67 -5.28 24.46
CA SER A 219 -16.83 -5.21 25.66
C SER A 219 -17.65 -5.10 26.95
N ILE A 220 -18.74 -4.32 26.94
CA ILE A 220 -19.70 -4.24 28.06
C ILE A 220 -20.40 -5.58 28.24
N ASN A 221 -20.88 -6.21 27.16
CA ASN A 221 -21.61 -7.48 27.24
C ASN A 221 -20.78 -8.63 27.83
N VAL A 222 -19.46 -8.64 27.63
CA VAL A 222 -18.57 -9.71 28.11
C VAL A 222 -17.90 -9.44 29.47
N GLU A 223 -17.92 -8.22 30.00
CA GLU A 223 -17.27 -7.86 31.27
C GLU A 223 -18.30 -7.47 32.36
N PRO A 224 -18.67 -8.40 33.26
CA PRO A 224 -19.66 -8.15 34.31
C PRO A 224 -19.29 -7.02 35.27
N ARG A 225 -18.00 -6.77 35.51
CA ARG A 225 -17.54 -5.67 36.39
C ARG A 225 -17.88 -4.30 35.79
N LEU A 226 -17.79 -4.18 34.47
CA LEU A 226 -18.15 -2.96 33.76
C LEU A 226 -19.67 -2.75 33.77
N GLN A 227 -20.47 -3.80 33.54
CA GLN A 227 -21.93 -3.72 33.67
C GLN A 227 -22.37 -3.29 35.08
N LYS A 228 -21.78 -3.91 36.11
CA LYS A 228 -22.03 -3.56 37.51
C LYS A 228 -21.72 -2.08 37.76
N LEU A 229 -20.55 -1.60 37.33
CA LEU A 229 -20.12 -0.22 37.52
C LEU A 229 -21.00 0.80 36.76
N ILE A 230 -21.50 0.44 35.57
CA ILE A 230 -22.48 1.23 34.79
C ILE A 230 -23.80 1.37 35.56
N ASN A 231 -24.26 0.31 36.23
CA ASN A 231 -25.51 0.30 36.99
C ASN A 231 -25.39 1.04 38.34
N GLU A 232 -24.23 0.96 39.00
CA GLU A 232 -24.00 1.54 40.33
C GLU A 232 -23.58 3.01 40.30
N ASP A 233 -22.78 3.44 39.31
CA ASP A 233 -22.27 4.82 39.22
C ASP A 233 -22.86 5.58 38.02
N LYS A 234 -23.72 6.56 38.32
CA LYS A 234 -24.33 7.47 37.32
C LYS A 234 -23.30 8.19 36.45
N ARG A 235 -22.10 8.46 36.96
CA ARG A 235 -20.99 9.08 36.20
C ARG A 235 -20.47 8.12 35.12
N VAL A 236 -20.38 6.83 35.44
CA VAL A 236 -19.93 5.78 34.52
C VAL A 236 -21.03 5.45 33.51
N SER A 237 -22.30 5.39 33.94
CA SER A 237 -23.45 5.30 33.04
C SER A 237 -23.40 6.39 31.96
N ARG A 238 -23.25 7.67 32.38
CA ARG A 238 -23.19 8.81 31.45
C ARG A 238 -21.93 8.80 30.55
N LEU A 239 -20.78 8.41 31.10
CA LEU A 239 -19.54 8.22 30.34
C LEU A 239 -19.72 7.20 29.22
N ILE A 240 -20.33 6.06 29.51
CA ILE A 240 -20.53 4.97 28.56
C ILE A 240 -21.62 5.30 27.53
N GLU A 241 -22.74 5.91 27.94
CA GLU A 241 -23.79 6.39 27.04
C GLU A 241 -23.23 7.32 25.95
N LEU A 242 -22.41 8.30 26.35
CA LEU A 242 -21.76 9.22 25.42
C LEU A 242 -20.67 8.52 24.59
N SER A 243 -19.91 7.61 25.20
CA SER A 243 -18.85 6.87 24.49
C SER A 243 -19.40 5.97 23.38
N LEU A 244 -20.54 5.30 23.61
CA LEU A 244 -21.20 4.47 22.61
C LEU A 244 -21.67 5.27 21.37
N ARG A 245 -22.01 6.56 21.54
CA ARG A 245 -22.39 7.44 20.42
C ARG A 245 -21.20 8.02 19.65
N LEU A 246 -20.00 7.95 20.21
CA LEU A 246 -18.79 8.54 19.65
C LEU A 246 -17.77 7.50 19.17
N GLU A 247 -17.95 6.22 19.52
CA GLU A 247 -17.15 5.12 18.99
C GLU A 247 -17.22 5.06 17.45
N GLY A 248 -16.10 4.75 16.81
CA GLY A 248 -15.99 4.59 15.36
C GLY A 248 -15.86 5.90 14.57
N LEU A 249 -16.11 7.07 15.19
CA LEU A 249 -15.88 8.36 14.56
C LEU A 249 -14.39 8.62 14.32
N ASN A 250 -14.07 9.37 13.25
CA ASN A 250 -12.72 9.81 12.94
C ASN A 250 -12.28 10.89 13.93
N ARG A 251 -11.10 10.70 14.55
CA ARG A 251 -10.53 11.54 15.61
C ARG A 251 -9.41 12.44 15.11
N ASN A 252 -8.49 11.84 14.35
CA ASN A 252 -7.28 12.50 13.88
C ASN A 252 -6.88 11.96 12.50
N VAL A 253 -6.13 12.79 11.79
CA VAL A 253 -5.43 12.43 10.57
C VAL A 253 -4.08 11.80 10.93
N ALA A 254 -3.60 10.86 10.12
CA ALA A 254 -2.23 10.38 10.08
C ALA A 254 -1.89 9.90 8.66
N THR A 255 -0.61 9.79 8.33
CA THR A 255 -0.15 9.33 7.01
C THR A 255 0.01 7.81 7.00
N HIS A 256 -0.37 7.12 5.92
CA HIS A 256 -0.21 5.66 5.81
C HIS A 256 1.28 5.32 5.80
N ALA A 257 1.72 4.55 6.79
CA ALA A 257 3.15 4.29 7.02
C ALA A 257 3.86 3.64 5.82
N ALA A 258 3.15 2.90 4.95
CA ALA A 258 3.71 2.24 3.77
C ALA A 258 3.29 2.88 2.43
N GLY A 259 2.12 3.51 2.38
CA GLY A 259 1.32 3.59 1.15
C GLY A 259 1.52 4.91 0.41
N VAL A 260 1.96 4.81 -0.84
CA VAL A 260 2.11 5.92 -1.78
C VAL A 260 1.26 5.67 -3.01
N VAL A 261 0.68 6.74 -3.54
CA VAL A 261 0.04 6.76 -4.85
C VAL A 261 0.92 7.50 -5.84
N ILE A 262 0.96 6.99 -7.07
CA ILE A 262 1.57 7.67 -8.21
C ILE A 262 0.50 7.76 -9.30
N ALA A 263 0.25 8.96 -9.82
CA ALA A 263 -0.73 9.23 -10.86
C ALA A 263 -0.08 9.63 -12.19
N ASP A 264 -0.81 9.43 -13.29
CA ASP A 264 -0.44 9.90 -14.63
C ASP A 264 -0.31 11.43 -14.69
N LYS A 265 -1.28 12.10 -14.08
CA LYS A 265 -1.42 13.55 -14.09
C LYS A 265 -1.21 14.11 -12.70
N LYS A 266 -1.11 15.43 -12.63
CA LYS A 266 -1.07 16.19 -11.40
C LYS A 266 -2.19 15.74 -10.46
N LEU A 267 -1.85 15.25 -9.28
CA LEU A 267 -2.79 14.60 -8.37
C LEU A 267 -3.99 15.49 -8.01
N THR A 268 -3.80 16.81 -7.92
CA THR A 268 -4.87 17.77 -7.60
C THR A 268 -5.98 17.86 -8.65
N GLU A 269 -5.78 17.31 -9.85
CA GLU A 269 -6.82 17.21 -10.89
C GLU A 269 -7.76 16.01 -10.65
N THR A 270 -7.32 15.01 -9.86
CA THR A 270 -8.07 13.76 -9.60
C THR A 270 -8.52 13.64 -8.15
N VAL A 271 -7.66 14.01 -7.19
CA VAL A 271 -7.93 13.90 -5.75
C VAL A 271 -7.50 15.15 -4.98
N PRO A 272 -8.28 15.58 -3.96
CA PRO A 272 -7.83 16.61 -3.05
C PRO A 272 -6.65 16.12 -2.19
N LEU A 273 -5.72 17.03 -1.89
CA LEU A 273 -4.53 16.75 -1.09
C LEU A 273 -4.58 17.43 0.28
N TYR A 274 -3.87 16.87 1.25
CA TYR A 274 -3.65 17.40 2.59
C TYR A 274 -2.13 17.44 2.87
N LYS A 275 -1.65 18.56 3.38
CA LYS A 275 -0.30 18.68 3.93
C LYS A 275 -0.39 19.47 5.23
N ASP A 276 0.11 18.87 6.32
CA ASP A 276 0.33 19.58 7.56
C ASP A 276 1.52 20.52 7.38
N SER A 277 1.34 21.81 7.66
CA SER A 277 2.40 22.82 7.57
C SER A 277 3.34 22.83 8.77
N THR A 278 3.00 22.11 9.84
CA THR A 278 3.81 21.97 11.06
C THR A 278 4.68 20.71 11.04
N ALA A 279 4.36 19.74 10.17
CA ALA A 279 5.14 18.52 10.00
C ALA A 279 6.11 18.65 8.82
N ASP A 280 7.36 18.22 9.00
CA ASP A 280 8.38 18.17 7.94
C ASP A 280 8.17 16.96 7.02
N LEU A 281 6.99 16.88 6.41
CA LEU A 281 6.64 15.83 5.46
C LEU A 281 7.09 16.25 4.05
N LEU A 282 7.94 15.44 3.44
CA LEU A 282 8.40 15.62 2.06
C LEU A 282 7.22 15.68 1.08
N LEU A 283 6.32 14.70 1.19
CA LEU A 283 5.15 14.52 0.32
C LEU A 283 3.84 14.93 1.03
N PRO A 284 2.84 15.46 0.29
CA PRO A 284 1.48 15.57 0.78
C PRO A 284 0.83 14.18 0.91
N SER A 285 -0.31 14.09 1.60
CA SER A 285 -1.21 12.94 1.57
C SER A 285 -2.43 13.23 0.68
N THR A 286 -3.02 12.21 0.07
CA THR A 286 -4.39 12.28 -0.47
C THR A 286 -5.38 12.61 0.66
N GLN A 287 -6.55 13.19 0.40
CA GLN A 287 -7.63 13.21 1.40
C GLN A 287 -8.53 11.97 1.34
N PHE A 288 -8.31 11.12 0.33
CA PHE A 288 -8.96 9.83 0.17
C PHE A 288 -8.16 8.75 0.90
N ASP A 289 -8.82 7.99 1.77
CA ASP A 289 -8.26 6.78 2.37
C ASP A 289 -8.00 5.70 1.32
N MET A 290 -7.37 4.59 1.72
CA MET A 290 -6.96 3.51 0.81
C MET A 290 -8.08 3.08 -0.15
N TYR A 291 -9.26 2.77 0.38
CA TYR A 291 -10.42 2.35 -0.42
C TYR A 291 -10.95 3.46 -1.33
N SER A 292 -10.97 4.72 -0.85
CA SER A 292 -11.41 5.85 -1.66
C SER A 292 -10.42 6.21 -2.77
N ALA A 293 -9.12 6.01 -2.54
CA ALA A 293 -8.04 6.23 -3.51
C ALA A 293 -8.08 5.16 -4.62
N GLU A 294 -8.22 3.88 -4.26
CA GLU A 294 -8.43 2.78 -5.21
C GLU A 294 -9.69 3.00 -6.06
N ASN A 295 -10.81 3.41 -5.44
CA ASN A 295 -12.05 3.75 -6.15
C ASN A 295 -11.90 4.98 -7.07
N ALA A 296 -10.98 5.90 -6.78
CA ALA A 296 -10.60 7.00 -7.67
C ALA A 296 -9.66 6.58 -8.82
N GLY A 297 -9.30 5.29 -8.89
CA GLY A 297 -8.40 4.74 -9.89
C GLY A 297 -6.92 4.99 -9.59
N LEU A 298 -6.56 5.47 -8.39
CA LEU A 298 -5.15 5.66 -8.04
C LEU A 298 -4.49 4.32 -7.75
N VAL A 299 -3.30 4.11 -8.33
CA VAL A 299 -2.51 2.91 -8.12
C VAL A 299 -1.62 3.07 -6.90
N LYS A 300 -1.77 2.13 -5.97
CA LYS A 300 -1.04 2.04 -4.72
C LYS A 300 0.30 1.34 -4.94
N PHE A 301 1.32 1.84 -4.26
CA PHE A 301 2.65 1.26 -4.13
C PHE A 301 2.99 1.24 -2.64
N ASP A 302 3.21 0.05 -2.08
CA ASP A 302 3.68 -0.08 -0.70
C ASP A 302 5.21 -0.06 -0.65
N PHE A 303 5.73 0.88 0.14
CA PHE A 303 7.13 1.02 0.51
C PHE A 303 7.21 0.67 2.00
N LEU A 304 7.63 -0.53 2.37
CA LEU A 304 7.70 -0.93 3.78
C LEU A 304 9.11 -0.77 4.34
N GLY A 305 9.22 -0.14 5.51
CA GLY A 305 10.49 0.01 6.22
C GLY A 305 10.78 -1.25 7.03
N LEU A 306 11.75 -2.07 6.58
CA LEU A 306 12.03 -3.37 7.19
C LEU A 306 13.42 -3.36 7.86
N LYS A 307 13.44 -3.31 9.19
CA LYS A 307 14.66 -3.17 10.02
C LYS A 307 15.75 -4.21 9.74
N THR A 308 15.38 -5.43 9.35
CA THR A 308 16.35 -6.47 8.97
C THR A 308 17.20 -6.06 7.77
N LEU A 309 16.66 -5.28 6.81
CA LEU A 309 17.44 -4.74 5.68
C LEU A 309 18.43 -3.66 6.12
N THR A 310 18.12 -2.91 7.18
CA THR A 310 19.06 -1.98 7.82
C THR A 310 20.22 -2.74 8.48
N VAL A 311 19.95 -3.87 9.14
CA VAL A 311 20.96 -4.67 9.87
C VAL A 311 21.88 -5.49 8.95
N ILE A 312 21.45 -5.81 7.73
CA ILE A 312 22.25 -6.55 6.74
C ILE A 312 23.29 -5.65 6.04
N ASN A 313 23.11 -4.32 6.09
CA ASN A 313 23.94 -3.31 5.43
C ASN A 313 25.03 -2.74 6.35
#